data_AF-E6PIH3-F1
#
_entry.id   AF-E6PIH3-F1
#
_cell.length_a   1.000
_cell.length_b   1.000
_cell.length_c   1.000
_cell.angle_alpha   90.00
_cell.angle_beta   90.00
_cell.angle_gamma   90.00
#
_symmetry.space_group_name_H-M   'P 1'
#
loop_
_entity.id
_entity.type
_entity.pdbx_description
1 polymer ?
#
loop_
_entity_poly.entity_id
_entity_poly.type
_entity_poly.pdbx_seq_one_letter_code
_entity_poly.pdbx_strand_id
1 'polypeptide(L)'
;MSGVRVLAGTKKGAFILEADSKRDRWKIDGPFFAGWEIYHIAGSPADPQRLYASQSNSWFGQIVQRSNDGGRTWESVNNEFAYDGIPGTHQWYDGSSRPWEFKRVWHLEPSPLDPDVVYAGVEDAALFRSDDGGEHWRELSGLRNHSTGSTWHPGAGGMCLHTILLDRSNANRLYVAISAAGAFRSDDGGTTWLPINRGLQSEYIPDPNAEVGHCVHRLAMHPAKPNVLFMQKHWDVMRSENAGDLWHEISGNLPTDFGFAIDVHAHDPETLYVVPIKSDREHFPLDGALRVYRSTTGGNEWEALTKGLPQEHCYVNVLRDAMAVDRLDSCGIYFGTTGGQIYVSPDGGDSWSAIARDLPPVLSVEVQTFA
;
A
#
# COMPACT_ATOMS: atom_id res chain seq x y z
N MET A 1 3.93 9.43 -26.41
CA MET A 1 4.37 10.70 -25.81
C MET A 1 4.54 10.35 -24.37
N SER A 2 5.78 10.36 -23.88
CA SER A 2 6.10 9.98 -22.52
C SER A 2 5.31 10.82 -21.53
N GLY A 3 4.74 10.19 -20.51
CA GLY A 3 3.91 10.87 -19.54
C GLY A 3 3.64 10.00 -18.33
N VAL A 4 2.83 10.53 -17.42
CA VAL A 4 2.44 9.86 -16.18
C VAL A 4 0.94 9.97 -15.98
N ARG A 5 0.37 8.96 -15.35
CA ARG A 5 -1.00 8.96 -14.84
C ARG A 5 -0.95 8.59 -13.37
N VAL A 6 -1.41 9.49 -12.52
CA VAL A 6 -1.62 9.28 -11.09
C VAL A 6 -3.07 8.87 -10.88
N LEU A 7 -3.28 7.75 -10.19
CA LEU A 7 -4.58 7.23 -9.81
C LEU A 7 -4.76 7.49 -8.31
N ALA A 8 -5.79 8.22 -7.92
CA ALA A 8 -6.02 8.58 -6.53
C ALA A 8 -7.37 8.05 -6.03
N GLY A 9 -7.33 7.16 -5.04
CA GLY A 9 -8.51 6.72 -4.30
C GLY A 9 -8.76 7.65 -3.13
N THR A 10 -9.99 8.10 -2.93
CA THR A 10 -10.35 9.04 -1.85
C THR A 10 -11.59 8.60 -1.10
N LYS A 11 -11.86 9.26 0.02
CA LYS A 11 -13.11 9.07 0.78
C LYS A 11 -14.40 9.45 0.02
N LYS A 12 -14.33 10.14 -1.14
CA LYS A 12 -15.54 10.54 -1.89
C LYS A 12 -15.40 10.39 -3.42
N GLY A 13 -14.62 9.43 -3.88
CA GLY A 13 -14.49 9.07 -5.29
C GLY A 13 -13.05 8.75 -5.68
N ALA A 14 -12.86 8.40 -6.95
CA ALA A 14 -11.54 8.27 -7.56
C ALA A 14 -11.25 9.48 -8.46
N PHE A 15 -9.96 9.79 -8.61
CA PHE A 15 -9.47 10.82 -9.52
C PHE A 15 -8.33 10.26 -10.36
N ILE A 16 -8.26 10.70 -11.61
CA ILE A 16 -7.16 10.38 -12.53
C ILE A 16 -6.49 11.69 -12.89
N LEU A 17 -5.18 11.79 -12.63
CA LEU A 17 -4.39 12.99 -12.89
C LEU A 17 -3.31 12.64 -13.92
N GLU A 18 -3.31 13.31 -15.07
CA GLU A 18 -2.40 13.02 -16.17
C GLU A 18 -1.51 14.22 -16.47
N ALA A 19 -0.22 13.95 -16.73
CA ALA A 19 0.75 14.93 -17.20
C ALA A 19 1.70 14.33 -18.23
N ASP A 20 2.35 15.19 -19.01
CA ASP A 20 3.50 14.78 -19.82
C ASP A 20 4.74 14.53 -18.92
N SER A 21 5.87 14.14 -19.51
CA SER A 21 7.10 13.84 -18.77
C SER A 21 7.68 15.03 -17.99
N LYS A 22 7.26 16.28 -18.28
CA LYS A 22 7.68 17.45 -17.50
C LYS A 22 6.98 17.51 -16.15
N ARG A 23 5.80 16.91 -16.01
CA ARG A 23 5.02 16.85 -14.76
C ARG A 23 4.69 18.25 -14.18
N ASP A 24 4.65 19.27 -15.02
CA ASP A 24 4.42 20.67 -14.63
C ASP A 24 2.95 21.13 -14.81
N ARG A 25 2.18 20.43 -15.66
CA ARG A 25 0.79 20.72 -15.97
C ARG A 25 -0.03 19.46 -15.98
N TRP A 26 -1.12 19.49 -15.22
CA TRP A 26 -1.92 18.32 -14.91
C TRP A 26 -3.35 18.50 -15.40
N LYS A 27 -3.85 17.48 -16.11
CA LYS A 27 -5.28 17.32 -16.35
C LYS A 27 -5.83 16.44 -15.24
N ILE A 28 -6.93 16.86 -14.61
CA ILE A 28 -7.58 16.12 -13.52
C ILE A 28 -8.98 15.73 -13.99
N ASP A 29 -9.24 14.43 -14.05
CA ASP A 29 -10.55 13.86 -14.36
C ASP A 29 -11.17 13.21 -13.11
N GLY A 30 -12.48 13.38 -12.93
CA GLY A 30 -13.25 12.88 -11.79
C GLY A 30 -14.20 13.95 -11.20
N PRO A 31 -14.83 13.67 -10.05
CA PRO A 31 -14.77 12.42 -9.32
C PRO A 31 -15.48 11.29 -10.08
N PHE A 32 -14.78 10.17 -10.28
CA PHE A 32 -15.42 8.89 -10.60
C PHE A 32 -16.03 8.33 -9.32
N PHE A 33 -17.19 7.68 -9.41
CA PHE A 33 -17.88 7.10 -8.25
C PHE A 33 -18.19 8.14 -7.16
N ALA A 34 -18.62 9.34 -7.56
CA ALA A 34 -18.79 10.50 -6.69
C ALA A 34 -19.56 10.17 -5.40
N GLY A 35 -18.96 10.49 -4.25
CA GLY A 35 -19.55 10.26 -2.92
C GLY A 35 -19.30 8.88 -2.33
N TRP A 36 -18.62 7.98 -3.04
CA TRP A 36 -18.25 6.65 -2.53
C TRP A 36 -16.80 6.61 -2.08
N GLU A 37 -16.48 5.81 -1.08
CA GLU A 37 -15.08 5.60 -0.69
C GLU A 37 -14.40 4.69 -1.70
N ILE A 38 -13.24 5.09 -2.18
CA ILE A 38 -12.38 4.29 -3.04
C ILE A 38 -11.11 3.97 -2.25
N TYR A 39 -11.04 2.77 -1.69
CA TYR A 39 -9.92 2.36 -0.84
C TYR A 39 -8.62 2.30 -1.63
N HIS A 40 -8.68 1.66 -2.80
CA HIS A 40 -7.54 1.51 -3.70
C HIS A 40 -7.99 1.60 -5.15
N ILE A 41 -7.18 2.24 -5.99
CA ILE A 41 -7.32 2.26 -7.44
C ILE A 41 -5.97 1.91 -8.04
N ALA A 42 -5.93 0.87 -8.87
CA ALA A 42 -4.70 0.30 -9.39
C ALA A 42 -4.78 0.21 -10.92
N GLY A 43 -3.66 0.48 -11.59
CA GLY A 43 -3.51 0.25 -13.02
C GLY A 43 -2.62 -0.94 -13.30
N SER A 44 -3.02 -1.80 -14.25
CA SER A 44 -2.19 -2.94 -14.62
C SER A 44 -0.88 -2.48 -15.26
N PRO A 45 0.28 -2.96 -14.77
CA PRO A 45 1.55 -2.72 -15.44
C PRO A 45 1.66 -3.48 -16.78
N ALA A 46 0.92 -4.58 -16.94
CA ALA A 46 0.91 -5.40 -18.15
C ALA A 46 0.03 -4.82 -19.26
N ASP A 47 -1.06 -4.14 -18.89
CA ASP A 47 -1.90 -3.34 -19.80
C ASP A 47 -2.29 -2.01 -19.14
N PRO A 48 -1.64 -0.89 -19.49
CA PRO A 48 -1.93 0.40 -18.86
C PRO A 48 -3.35 0.94 -19.09
N GLN A 49 -4.12 0.35 -20.01
CA GLN A 49 -5.53 0.69 -20.20
C GLN A 49 -6.45 0.01 -19.20
N ARG A 50 -5.97 -1.03 -18.53
CA ARG A 50 -6.72 -1.77 -17.53
C ARG A 50 -6.55 -1.19 -16.15
N LEU A 51 -7.64 -0.71 -15.56
CA LEU A 51 -7.68 -0.17 -14.21
C LEU A 51 -8.69 -0.94 -13.36
N TYR A 52 -8.43 -1.01 -12.07
CA TYR A 52 -9.36 -1.54 -11.07
C TYR A 52 -9.57 -0.51 -9.97
N ALA A 53 -10.78 -0.43 -9.42
CA ALA A 53 -11.06 0.38 -8.24
C ALA A 53 -11.87 -0.40 -7.21
N SER A 54 -11.40 -0.36 -5.95
CA SER A 54 -12.09 -0.90 -4.79
C SER A 54 -13.07 0.14 -4.25
N GLN A 55 -14.31 0.07 -4.71
CA GLN A 55 -15.40 0.92 -4.26
C GLN A 55 -16.06 0.31 -3.02
N SER A 56 -16.26 1.09 -1.96
CA SER A 56 -16.92 0.60 -0.74
C SER A 56 -17.78 1.67 -0.08
N ASN A 57 -18.93 1.29 0.47
CA ASN A 57 -19.65 2.12 1.42
C ASN A 57 -20.48 1.30 2.42
N SER A 58 -21.00 1.97 3.44
CA SER A 58 -21.77 1.36 4.52
C SER A 58 -23.16 0.84 4.13
N TRP A 59 -23.69 1.20 2.94
CA TRP A 59 -25.04 0.82 2.51
C TRP A 59 -25.06 -0.36 1.54
N PHE A 60 -24.16 -0.36 0.56
CA PHE A 60 -24.10 -1.33 -0.52
C PHE A 60 -22.89 -2.27 -0.40
N GLY A 61 -21.99 -2.02 0.57
CA GLY A 61 -20.80 -2.83 0.79
C GLY A 61 -19.73 -2.57 -0.27
N GLN A 62 -18.92 -3.60 -0.52
CA GLN A 62 -17.89 -3.61 -1.55
C GLN A 62 -18.50 -3.70 -2.96
N ILE A 63 -17.89 -3.02 -3.93
CA ILE A 63 -18.03 -3.26 -5.37
C ILE A 63 -16.64 -3.16 -6.00
N VAL A 64 -16.24 -4.10 -6.85
CA VAL A 64 -15.04 -3.95 -7.68
C VAL A 64 -15.43 -3.36 -9.03
N GLN A 65 -14.77 -2.28 -9.40
CA GLN A 65 -14.93 -1.62 -10.69
C GLN A 65 -13.72 -1.92 -11.58
N ARG A 66 -13.95 -2.14 -12.87
CA ARG A 66 -12.90 -2.30 -13.88
C ARG A 66 -13.08 -1.28 -14.98
N SER A 67 -11.97 -0.77 -15.50
CA SER A 67 -11.90 -0.04 -16.76
C SER A 67 -10.96 -0.76 -17.72
N ASN A 68 -11.29 -0.77 -19.01
CA ASN A 68 -10.46 -1.30 -20.08
C ASN A 68 -10.01 -0.20 -21.08
N ASP A 69 -10.26 1.07 -20.75
CA ASP A 69 -9.97 2.21 -21.63
C ASP A 69 -9.22 3.35 -20.93
N GLY A 70 -8.51 3.03 -19.85
CA GLY A 70 -7.71 3.96 -19.07
C GLY A 70 -8.54 4.87 -18.16
N GLY A 71 -9.71 4.39 -17.72
CA GLY A 71 -10.58 5.07 -16.78
C GLY A 71 -11.62 6.00 -17.42
N ARG A 72 -11.83 5.93 -18.75
CA ARG A 72 -12.87 6.73 -19.43
C ARG A 72 -14.25 6.12 -19.18
N THR A 73 -14.35 4.80 -19.20
CA THR A 73 -15.55 4.05 -18.83
C THR A 73 -15.21 2.99 -17.79
N TRP A 74 -16.21 2.66 -16.97
CA TRP A 74 -16.10 1.71 -15.86
C TRP A 74 -17.28 0.76 -15.85
N GLU A 75 -17.02 -0.49 -15.52
CA GLU A 75 -18.03 -1.53 -15.32
C GLU A 75 -17.80 -2.25 -13.99
N SER A 76 -18.87 -2.61 -13.30
CA SER A 76 -18.77 -3.47 -12.13
C SER A 76 -18.43 -4.89 -12.59
N VAL A 77 -17.42 -5.48 -11.97
CA VAL A 77 -17.10 -6.91 -12.13
C VAL A 77 -17.62 -7.69 -10.91
N ASN A 78 -17.41 -9.00 -10.90
CA ASN A 78 -17.83 -9.86 -9.81
C ASN A 78 -17.24 -9.40 -8.48
N ASN A 79 -18.05 -9.55 -7.43
CA ASN A 79 -17.77 -9.07 -6.08
C ASN A 79 -17.99 -10.19 -5.02
N GLU A 80 -18.00 -11.45 -5.45
CA GLU A 80 -18.15 -12.62 -4.60
C GLU A 80 -16.78 -13.05 -4.06
N PHE A 81 -16.41 -12.49 -2.91
CA PHE A 81 -15.22 -12.87 -2.15
C PHE A 81 -15.55 -13.97 -1.13
N ALA A 82 -15.88 -15.15 -1.63
CA ALA A 82 -16.23 -16.29 -0.79
C ALA A 82 -14.98 -16.97 -0.22
N TYR A 83 -14.93 -17.12 1.11
CA TYR A 83 -13.90 -17.93 1.75
C TYR A 83 -14.05 -19.40 1.40
N ASP A 84 -12.92 -20.04 1.12
CA ASP A 84 -12.82 -21.47 0.86
C ASP A 84 -13.07 -22.28 2.14
N GLY A 85 -13.99 -23.25 2.05
CA GLY A 85 -14.41 -24.08 3.18
C GLY A 85 -15.20 -23.33 4.26
N ILE A 86 -15.12 -23.83 5.49
CA ILE A 86 -15.73 -23.17 6.65
C ILE A 86 -14.74 -22.10 7.15
N PRO A 87 -15.09 -20.80 7.16
CA PRO A 87 -14.13 -19.74 7.44
C PRO A 87 -13.43 -19.87 8.79
N GLY A 88 -14.13 -20.41 9.80
CA GLY A 88 -13.63 -20.53 11.17
C GLY A 88 -13.68 -19.19 11.90
N THR A 89 -12.74 -18.97 12.82
CA THR A 89 -12.66 -17.76 13.63
C THR A 89 -11.24 -17.24 13.79
N HIS A 90 -11.12 -15.97 14.17
CA HIS A 90 -9.89 -15.33 14.65
C HIS A 90 -10.17 -14.60 15.98
N GLN A 91 -9.13 -14.03 16.60
CA GLN A 91 -9.27 -13.29 17.85
C GLN A 91 -9.67 -11.84 17.61
N TRP A 92 -10.29 -11.25 18.62
CA TRP A 92 -10.61 -9.83 18.68
C TRP A 92 -9.76 -9.13 19.75
N TYR A 93 -9.83 -7.78 19.83
CA TYR A 93 -9.00 -7.01 20.77
C TYR A 93 -9.24 -7.36 22.25
N ASP A 94 -10.39 -7.94 22.57
CA ASP A 94 -10.77 -8.39 23.92
C ASP A 94 -10.46 -9.88 24.17
N GLY A 95 -9.78 -10.54 23.23
CA GLY A 95 -9.48 -11.97 23.26
C GLY A 95 -10.67 -12.87 22.90
N SER A 96 -11.85 -12.31 22.58
CA SER A 96 -12.99 -13.09 22.11
C SER A 96 -12.75 -13.64 20.71
N SER A 97 -13.30 -14.83 20.45
CA SER A 97 -13.27 -15.43 19.13
C SER A 97 -14.39 -14.84 18.26
N ARG A 98 -14.05 -14.38 17.05
CA ARG A 98 -15.00 -13.81 16.07
C ARG A 98 -14.90 -14.56 14.74
N PRO A 99 -16.01 -14.74 14.01
CA PRO A 99 -15.96 -15.35 12.69
C PRO A 99 -15.11 -14.50 11.74
N TRP A 100 -14.43 -15.17 10.81
CA TRP A 100 -13.87 -14.47 9.66
C TRP A 100 -15.01 -13.89 8.82
N GLU A 101 -14.96 -12.60 8.56
CA GLU A 101 -15.98 -11.91 7.77
C GLU A 101 -15.32 -11.09 6.66
N PHE A 102 -15.85 -11.19 5.45
CA PHE A 102 -15.47 -10.29 4.38
C PHE A 102 -16.21 -8.96 4.58
N LYS A 103 -15.46 -7.85 4.57
CA LYS A 103 -15.98 -6.49 4.76
C LYS A 103 -15.72 -5.63 3.53
N ARG A 104 -14.47 -5.63 3.03
CA ARG A 104 -14.05 -4.83 1.88
C ARG A 104 -12.75 -5.34 1.28
N VAL A 105 -12.51 -4.97 0.02
CA VAL A 105 -11.19 -5.05 -0.62
C VAL A 105 -10.39 -3.82 -0.20
N TRP A 106 -9.28 -4.04 0.51
CA TRP A 106 -8.41 -2.98 0.97
C TRP A 106 -7.38 -2.57 -0.08
N HIS A 107 -6.79 -3.55 -0.76
CA HIS A 107 -5.73 -3.35 -1.75
C HIS A 107 -5.96 -4.21 -2.99
N LEU A 108 -5.65 -3.68 -4.17
CA LEU A 108 -5.68 -4.39 -5.44
C LEU A 108 -4.28 -4.39 -6.07
N GLU A 109 -3.76 -5.56 -6.41
CA GLU A 109 -2.43 -5.71 -7.00
C GLU A 109 -2.53 -6.45 -8.34
N PRO A 110 -2.64 -5.72 -9.47
CA PRO A 110 -2.57 -6.31 -10.80
C PRO A 110 -1.20 -6.94 -11.07
N SER A 111 -1.19 -8.09 -11.74
CA SER A 111 0.05 -8.76 -12.11
C SER A 111 0.86 -7.90 -13.09
N PRO A 112 2.19 -7.82 -12.90
CA PRO A 112 3.07 -7.14 -13.86
C PRO A 112 3.30 -7.97 -15.14
N LEU A 113 2.88 -9.24 -15.18
CA LEU A 113 3.16 -10.17 -16.28
C LEU A 113 1.92 -10.53 -17.10
N ASP A 114 0.72 -10.36 -16.54
CA ASP A 114 -0.53 -10.77 -17.17
C ASP A 114 -1.63 -9.74 -16.82
N PRO A 115 -2.26 -9.09 -17.81
CA PRO A 115 -3.27 -8.08 -17.56
C PRO A 115 -4.57 -8.62 -16.96
N ASP A 116 -4.87 -9.91 -17.09
CA ASP A 116 -6.08 -10.51 -16.54
C ASP A 116 -5.88 -11.05 -15.11
N VAL A 117 -4.62 -11.16 -14.64
CA VAL A 117 -4.33 -11.60 -13.27
C VAL A 117 -4.31 -10.41 -12.32
N VAL A 118 -5.13 -10.47 -11.26
CA VAL A 118 -5.18 -9.45 -10.21
C VAL A 118 -5.39 -10.11 -8.84
N TYR A 119 -4.68 -9.60 -7.83
CA TYR A 119 -4.83 -10.02 -6.44
C TYR A 119 -5.61 -8.99 -5.65
N ALA A 120 -6.38 -9.43 -4.67
CA ALA A 120 -7.13 -8.57 -3.77
C ALA A 120 -6.82 -8.93 -2.32
N GLY A 121 -6.31 -7.95 -1.58
CA GLY A 121 -6.15 -8.01 -0.13
C GLY A 121 -7.43 -7.49 0.53
N VAL A 122 -8.00 -8.25 1.45
CA VAL A 122 -9.29 -7.91 2.06
C VAL A 122 -9.20 -7.70 3.57
N GLU A 123 -10.26 -7.12 4.12
CA GLU A 123 -10.60 -7.15 5.54
C GLU A 123 -11.76 -8.15 5.70
N ASP A 124 -11.68 -9.22 6.50
CA ASP A 124 -10.59 -9.61 7.41
C ASP A 124 -9.49 -10.47 6.73
N ALA A 125 -8.26 -9.95 6.73
CA ALA A 125 -6.95 -10.52 6.36
C ALA A 125 -6.88 -11.78 5.48
N ALA A 126 -7.64 -11.83 4.39
CA ALA A 126 -7.54 -12.87 3.36
C ALA A 126 -6.98 -12.31 2.06
N LEU A 127 -6.47 -13.23 1.23
CA LEU A 127 -5.94 -12.95 -0.10
C LEU A 127 -6.77 -13.67 -1.14
N PHE A 128 -7.22 -12.92 -2.14
CA PHE A 128 -7.93 -13.46 -3.29
C PHE A 128 -7.14 -13.22 -4.57
N ARG A 129 -7.39 -14.06 -5.56
CA ARG A 129 -6.83 -13.97 -6.91
C ARG A 129 -7.93 -14.14 -7.94
N SER A 130 -7.87 -13.34 -8.98
CA SER A 130 -8.59 -13.54 -10.24
C SER A 130 -7.57 -13.75 -11.37
N ASP A 131 -7.92 -14.58 -12.35
CA ASP A 131 -7.15 -14.77 -13.60
C ASP A 131 -7.94 -14.35 -14.85
N ASP A 132 -9.06 -13.66 -14.67
CA ASP A 132 -10.00 -13.28 -15.73
C ASP A 132 -10.43 -11.82 -15.60
N GLY A 133 -9.55 -11.01 -15.04
CA GLY A 133 -9.75 -9.58 -14.92
C GLY A 133 -10.83 -9.20 -13.91
N GLY A 134 -11.01 -9.97 -12.83
CA GLY A 134 -11.94 -9.71 -11.75
C GLY A 134 -13.35 -10.30 -11.93
N GLU A 135 -13.58 -11.12 -12.95
CA GLU A 135 -14.87 -11.77 -13.19
C GLU A 135 -15.13 -12.95 -12.24
N HIS A 136 -14.07 -13.61 -11.77
CA HIS A 136 -14.15 -14.62 -10.72
C HIS A 136 -12.98 -14.46 -9.75
N TRP A 137 -13.28 -14.58 -8.47
CA TRP A 137 -12.30 -14.52 -7.38
C TRP A 137 -12.21 -15.87 -6.68
N ARG A 138 -11.00 -16.36 -6.47
CA ARG A 138 -10.72 -17.49 -5.59
C ARG A 138 -9.85 -17.07 -4.43
N GLU A 139 -10.14 -17.57 -3.24
CA GLU A 139 -9.29 -17.37 -2.09
C GLU A 139 -7.98 -18.18 -2.24
N LEU A 140 -6.86 -17.56 -1.89
CA LEU A 140 -5.60 -18.26 -1.60
C LEU A 140 -5.60 -18.63 -0.11
N SER A 141 -6.43 -19.63 0.21
CA SER A 141 -6.87 -19.94 1.58
C SER A 141 -5.77 -20.41 2.51
N GLY A 142 -4.61 -20.82 1.98
CA GLY A 142 -3.43 -21.19 2.76
C GLY A 142 -2.96 -20.11 3.73
N LEU A 143 -3.21 -18.83 3.43
CA LEU A 143 -2.88 -17.71 4.32
C LEU A 143 -3.80 -17.69 5.55
N ARG A 144 -5.13 -17.63 5.33
CA ARG A 144 -6.13 -17.64 6.42
C ARG A 144 -6.07 -18.93 7.24
N ASN A 145 -5.88 -20.07 6.56
CA ASN A 145 -5.78 -21.38 7.18
C ASN A 145 -4.39 -21.67 7.78
N HIS A 146 -3.47 -20.70 7.76
CA HIS A 146 -2.19 -20.83 8.45
C HIS A 146 -2.43 -21.17 9.93
N SER A 147 -1.54 -21.96 10.53
CA SER A 147 -1.72 -22.50 11.89
C SER A 147 -1.92 -21.41 12.97
N THR A 148 -1.44 -20.20 12.71
CA THR A 148 -1.59 -19.02 13.58
C THR A 148 -2.82 -18.16 13.25
N GLY A 149 -3.56 -18.44 12.17
CA GLY A 149 -4.65 -17.57 11.70
C GLY A 149 -5.71 -17.29 12.77
N SER A 150 -6.03 -18.31 13.57
CA SER A 150 -7.00 -18.18 14.67
C SER A 150 -6.55 -17.29 15.83
N THR A 151 -5.27 -16.92 15.90
CA THR A 151 -4.71 -16.03 16.94
C THR A 151 -4.50 -14.60 16.44
N TRP A 152 -4.76 -14.32 15.16
CA TRP A 152 -4.67 -12.97 14.63
C TRP A 152 -5.79 -12.11 15.18
N HIS A 153 -5.52 -10.83 15.37
CA HIS A 153 -6.46 -9.86 15.91
C HIS A 153 -6.26 -8.50 15.23
N PRO A 154 -7.34 -7.72 15.05
CA PRO A 154 -7.25 -6.42 14.38
C PRO A 154 -6.42 -5.41 15.19
N GLY A 155 -5.77 -4.50 14.47
CA GLY A 155 -5.32 -3.24 15.06
C GLY A 155 -6.47 -2.21 15.09
N ALA A 156 -6.17 -0.97 15.51
CA ALA A 156 -7.16 0.11 15.54
C ALA A 156 -7.79 0.43 14.16
N GLY A 157 -7.10 0.08 13.07
CA GLY A 157 -7.57 0.28 11.70
C GLY A 157 -8.34 -0.88 11.08
N GLY A 158 -8.61 -1.96 11.82
CA GLY A 158 -9.13 -3.23 11.30
C GLY A 158 -8.04 -4.30 11.12
N MET A 159 -8.41 -5.49 10.66
CA MET A 159 -7.48 -6.57 10.31
C MET A 159 -7.34 -6.67 8.79
N CYS A 160 -6.53 -5.80 8.20
CA CYS A 160 -6.55 -5.57 6.75
C CYS A 160 -5.27 -6.09 6.09
N LEU A 161 -5.42 -6.89 5.03
CA LEU A 161 -4.31 -7.22 4.12
C LEU A 161 -4.15 -6.06 3.14
N HIS A 162 -3.08 -5.29 3.30
CA HIS A 162 -2.87 -4.02 2.59
C HIS A 162 -1.68 -4.03 1.63
N THR A 163 -0.67 -4.85 1.89
CA THR A 163 0.49 -4.96 0.98
C THR A 163 0.47 -6.31 0.29
N ILE A 164 0.61 -6.32 -1.03
CA ILE A 164 0.86 -7.50 -1.86
C ILE A 164 2.03 -7.14 -2.77
N LEU A 165 3.14 -7.87 -2.67
CA LEU A 165 4.31 -7.68 -3.53
C LEU A 165 4.53 -8.94 -4.35
N LEU A 166 4.55 -8.77 -5.67
CA LEU A 166 4.76 -9.84 -6.64
C LEU A 166 6.22 -9.83 -7.13
N ASP A 167 6.95 -10.92 -6.91
CA ASP A 167 8.32 -11.06 -7.42
C ASP A 167 8.32 -11.30 -8.93
N ARG A 168 8.82 -10.32 -9.70
CA ARG A 168 8.88 -10.41 -11.17
C ARG A 168 9.86 -11.46 -11.67
N SER A 169 10.85 -11.82 -10.86
CA SER A 169 11.86 -12.83 -11.20
C SER A 169 11.42 -14.26 -10.82
N ASN A 170 10.41 -14.38 -9.97
CA ASN A 170 9.86 -15.65 -9.51
C ASN A 170 8.34 -15.55 -9.31
N ALA A 171 7.57 -16.00 -10.31
CA ALA A 171 6.10 -15.94 -10.29
C ALA A 171 5.44 -16.73 -9.15
N ASN A 172 6.17 -17.63 -8.47
CA ASN A 172 5.67 -18.36 -7.31
C ASN A 172 5.89 -17.61 -6.00
N ARG A 173 6.66 -16.51 -6.01
CA ARG A 173 6.98 -15.76 -4.80
C ARG A 173 6.08 -14.55 -4.63
N LEU A 174 5.44 -14.48 -3.47
CA LEU A 174 4.59 -13.38 -3.04
C LEU A 174 4.97 -12.97 -1.62
N TYR A 175 4.89 -11.68 -1.33
CA TYR A 175 4.92 -11.16 0.03
C TYR A 175 3.61 -10.46 0.32
N VAL A 176 3.09 -10.65 1.53
CA VAL A 176 1.91 -9.93 2.00
C VAL A 176 2.16 -9.33 3.38
N ALA A 177 1.47 -8.22 3.68
CA ALA A 177 1.47 -7.65 5.02
C ALA A 177 0.06 -7.35 5.50
N ILE A 178 -0.16 -7.65 6.79
CA ILE A 178 -1.44 -7.53 7.47
C ILE A 178 -1.25 -6.67 8.73
N SER A 179 -2.11 -5.67 8.89
CA SER A 179 -2.26 -4.90 10.13
C SER A 179 -3.49 -5.44 10.89
N ALA A 180 -3.40 -6.15 12.01
CA ALA A 180 -2.20 -6.71 12.64
C ALA A 180 -2.17 -8.24 12.51
N ALA A 181 -1.04 -8.76 12.05
CA ALA A 181 -0.66 -10.17 12.07
C ALA A 181 0.81 -10.29 11.68
N GLY A 182 1.32 -9.37 10.87
CA GLY A 182 2.70 -9.30 10.43
C GLY A 182 2.81 -9.42 8.93
N ALA A 183 4.01 -9.75 8.46
CA ALA A 183 4.31 -10.07 7.08
C ALA A 183 4.42 -11.59 6.88
N PHE A 184 4.04 -12.05 5.69
CA PHE A 184 4.13 -13.45 5.26
C PHE A 184 4.71 -13.53 3.85
N ARG A 185 5.47 -14.59 3.59
CA ARG A 185 6.01 -14.93 2.27
C ARG A 185 5.43 -16.26 1.82
N SER A 186 5.05 -16.35 0.55
CA SER A 186 4.83 -17.62 -0.14
C SER A 186 5.93 -17.81 -1.18
N ASP A 187 6.39 -19.04 -1.38
CA ASP A 187 7.34 -19.44 -2.42
C ASP A 187 6.72 -20.46 -3.41
N ASP A 188 5.41 -20.73 -3.29
CA ASP A 188 4.67 -21.75 -4.04
C ASP A 188 3.34 -21.23 -4.61
N GLY A 189 3.28 -19.94 -4.95
CA GLY A 189 2.14 -19.31 -5.61
C GLY A 189 0.96 -19.01 -4.69
N GLY A 190 1.19 -18.92 -3.38
CA GLY A 190 0.18 -18.63 -2.36
C GLY A 190 -0.47 -19.88 -1.76
N THR A 191 0.08 -21.07 -2.03
CA THR A 191 -0.43 -22.34 -1.48
C THR A 191 -0.08 -22.48 0.00
N THR A 192 1.17 -22.19 0.36
CA THR A 192 1.66 -22.14 1.74
C THR A 192 2.32 -20.80 2.03
N TRP A 193 2.37 -20.45 3.32
CA TRP A 193 2.84 -19.15 3.80
C TRP A 193 3.76 -19.32 5.00
N LEU A 194 4.88 -18.61 4.97
CA LEU A 194 5.87 -18.50 6.02
C LEU A 194 5.73 -17.13 6.70
N PRO A 195 5.54 -17.04 8.03
CA PRO A 195 5.68 -15.78 8.75
C PRO A 195 7.11 -15.26 8.62
N ILE A 196 7.27 -14.00 8.20
CA ILE A 196 8.58 -13.35 7.97
C ILE A 196 8.71 -12.14 8.90
N ASN A 197 8.62 -12.36 10.21
CA ASN A 197 8.58 -11.31 11.24
C ASN A 197 9.78 -11.35 12.22
N ARG A 198 10.76 -12.24 11.98
CA ARG A 198 11.91 -12.38 12.88
C ARG A 198 12.74 -11.10 12.90
N GLY A 199 13.06 -10.60 14.08
CA GLY A 199 13.78 -9.35 14.30
C GLY A 199 12.88 -8.14 14.53
N LEU A 200 11.56 -8.26 14.33
CA LEU A 200 10.60 -7.24 14.72
C LEU A 200 10.35 -7.28 16.24
N GLN A 201 10.21 -6.12 16.86
CA GLN A 201 9.84 -5.97 18.28
C GLN A 201 8.60 -5.08 18.42
N SER A 202 7.72 -5.39 19.37
CA SER A 202 6.52 -4.58 19.61
C SER A 202 6.20 -4.56 21.10
N GLU A 203 6.02 -3.37 21.66
CA GLU A 203 5.65 -3.21 23.08
C GLU A 203 4.25 -3.77 23.39
N TYR A 204 3.39 -3.89 22.37
CA TYR A 204 2.01 -4.38 22.53
C TYR A 204 1.86 -5.90 22.46
N ILE A 205 2.94 -6.64 22.14
CA ILE A 205 2.90 -8.09 22.05
C ILE A 205 3.60 -8.67 23.29
N PRO A 206 2.91 -9.49 24.11
CA PRO A 206 3.48 -10.01 25.36
C PRO A 206 4.75 -10.82 25.19
N ASP A 207 4.90 -11.50 24.05
CA ASP A 207 6.11 -12.23 23.67
C ASP A 207 6.90 -11.43 22.62
N PRO A 208 8.08 -10.88 22.96
CA PRO A 208 8.92 -10.16 22.01
C PRO A 208 9.46 -11.04 20.88
N ASN A 209 9.36 -12.37 20.98
CA ASN A 209 9.74 -13.32 19.93
C ASN A 209 8.54 -13.88 19.16
N ALA A 210 7.34 -13.29 19.32
CA ALA A 210 6.15 -13.76 18.64
C ALA A 210 6.34 -13.77 17.11
N GLU A 211 5.98 -14.89 16.49
CA GLU A 211 6.07 -15.08 15.03
C GLU A 211 5.04 -14.23 14.26
N VAL A 212 3.96 -13.81 14.93
CA VAL A 212 2.84 -13.04 14.38
C VAL A 212 2.30 -12.04 15.41
N GLY A 213 1.37 -11.18 14.97
CA GLY A 213 0.74 -10.14 15.78
C GLY A 213 1.33 -8.75 15.57
N HIS A 214 2.42 -8.64 14.78
CA HIS A 214 3.04 -7.36 14.46
C HIS A 214 2.13 -6.49 13.60
N CYS A 215 2.08 -5.20 13.91
CA CYS A 215 1.36 -4.21 13.10
C CYS A 215 2.31 -3.64 12.05
N VAL A 216 2.25 -4.19 10.83
CA VAL A 216 3.04 -3.71 9.68
C VAL A 216 2.24 -2.67 8.92
N HIS A 217 2.81 -1.50 8.62
CA HIS A 217 2.10 -0.45 7.92
C HIS A 217 2.21 -0.54 6.40
N ARG A 218 3.40 -0.84 5.86
CA ARG A 218 3.64 -1.04 4.42
C ARG A 218 4.96 -1.79 4.22
N LEU A 219 5.02 -2.67 3.21
CA LEU A 219 6.28 -3.19 2.68
C LEU A 219 6.60 -2.52 1.35
N ALA A 220 7.89 -2.34 1.07
CA ALA A 220 8.39 -1.89 -0.23
C ALA A 220 9.51 -2.81 -0.73
N MET A 221 9.59 -2.98 -2.05
CA MET A 221 10.54 -3.87 -2.71
C MET A 221 10.94 -3.31 -4.07
N HIS A 222 12.25 -3.25 -4.32
CA HIS A 222 12.74 -2.91 -5.64
C HIS A 222 12.70 -4.13 -6.58
N PRO A 223 12.15 -4.03 -7.80
CA PRO A 223 11.99 -5.18 -8.70
C PRO A 223 13.33 -5.82 -9.12
N ALA A 224 14.43 -5.08 -9.12
CA ALA A 224 15.76 -5.61 -9.42
C ALA A 224 16.43 -6.34 -8.25
N LYS A 225 15.91 -6.21 -7.01
CA LYS A 225 16.43 -6.88 -5.81
C LYS A 225 15.27 -7.45 -4.97
N PRO A 226 14.53 -8.47 -5.46
CA PRO A 226 13.32 -8.96 -4.80
C PRO A 226 13.54 -9.70 -3.47
N ASN A 227 14.80 -9.93 -3.07
CA ASN A 227 15.15 -10.43 -1.74
C ASN A 227 15.43 -9.32 -0.73
N VAL A 228 15.52 -8.06 -1.17
CA VAL A 228 15.70 -6.90 -0.29
C VAL A 228 14.35 -6.24 -0.09
N LEU A 229 13.89 -6.22 1.16
CA LEU A 229 12.60 -5.65 1.54
C LEU A 229 12.81 -4.52 2.54
N PHE A 230 11.95 -3.53 2.45
CA PHE A 230 11.86 -2.43 3.41
C PHE A 230 10.46 -2.41 4.01
N MET A 231 10.36 -1.94 5.24
CA MET A 231 9.12 -1.95 5.99
C MET A 231 9.00 -0.66 6.79
N GLN A 232 7.89 0.04 6.62
CA GLN A 232 7.38 0.92 7.67
C GLN A 232 6.54 0.04 8.58
N LYS A 233 7.02 -0.21 9.79
CA LYS A 233 6.27 -0.89 10.84
C LYS A 233 5.48 0.15 11.64
N HIS A 234 4.60 -0.29 12.55
CA HIS A 234 3.89 0.61 13.47
C HIS A 234 4.82 1.64 14.09
N TRP A 235 5.90 1.16 14.67
CA TRP A 235 7.10 1.93 14.95
C TRP A 235 8.25 1.33 14.18
N ASP A 236 9.24 2.16 13.87
CA ASP A 236 10.49 1.79 13.24
C ASP A 236 10.40 1.63 11.71
N VAL A 237 11.51 1.94 11.06
CA VAL A 237 11.75 1.58 9.66
C VAL A 237 12.70 0.41 9.64
N MET A 238 12.33 -0.68 8.97
CA MET A 238 13.07 -1.95 8.97
C MET A 238 13.54 -2.33 7.57
N ARG A 239 14.63 -3.10 7.52
CA ARG A 239 15.20 -3.69 6.30
C ARG A 239 15.45 -5.17 6.48
N SER A 240 15.21 -5.93 5.43
CA SER A 240 15.64 -7.33 5.31
C SER A 240 16.43 -7.49 4.02
N GLU A 241 17.56 -8.20 4.09
CA GLU A 241 18.38 -8.54 2.91
C GLU A 241 18.18 -10.01 2.45
N ASN A 242 17.27 -10.74 3.11
CA ASN A 242 17.07 -12.17 2.95
C ASN A 242 15.59 -12.54 2.85
N ALA A 243 14.86 -11.81 2.00
CA ALA A 243 13.45 -12.07 1.67
C ALA A 243 12.52 -12.09 2.89
N GLY A 244 12.81 -11.27 3.90
CA GLY A 244 12.03 -11.18 5.14
C GLY A 244 12.43 -12.18 6.23
N ASP A 245 13.40 -13.07 6.00
CA ASP A 245 13.80 -14.07 7.01
C ASP A 245 14.39 -13.42 8.28
N LEU A 246 15.00 -12.24 8.17
CA LEU A 246 15.46 -11.43 9.30
C LEU A 246 15.35 -9.94 8.98
N TRP A 247 14.80 -9.19 9.93
CA TRP A 247 14.67 -7.75 9.88
C TRP A 247 15.66 -7.06 10.82
N HIS A 248 16.19 -5.94 10.35
CA HIS A 248 17.05 -5.03 11.10
C HIS A 248 16.46 -3.63 11.05
N GLU A 249 16.49 -2.94 12.18
CA GLU A 249 16.10 -1.54 12.24
C GLU A 249 17.08 -0.67 11.44
N ILE A 250 16.52 0.27 10.68
CA ILE A 250 17.23 1.27 9.87
C ILE A 250 16.66 2.68 10.07
N SER A 251 15.99 2.94 11.20
CA SER A 251 15.40 4.25 11.55
C SER A 251 16.47 5.34 11.65
N GLY A 252 17.60 5.02 12.30
CA GLY A 252 18.77 5.90 12.45
C GLY A 252 18.44 7.31 12.93
N ASN A 253 18.67 8.33 12.08
CA ASN A 253 18.51 9.74 12.42
C ASN A 253 17.10 10.32 12.15
N LEU A 254 16.08 9.49 11.88
CA LEU A 254 14.70 9.98 11.74
C LEU A 254 14.23 10.69 13.03
N PRO A 255 13.43 11.76 12.92
CA PRO A 255 13.02 12.55 14.08
C PRO A 255 11.94 11.87 14.94
N THR A 256 11.22 10.92 14.36
CA THR A 256 10.18 10.09 15.00
C THR A 256 10.20 8.70 14.36
N ASP A 257 9.63 7.73 15.05
CA ASP A 257 9.60 6.31 14.67
C ASP A 257 8.28 5.89 14.00
N PHE A 258 7.27 6.75 13.98
CA PHE A 258 5.92 6.44 13.51
C PHE A 258 5.65 7.04 12.13
N GLY A 259 5.12 6.24 11.22
CA GLY A 259 4.71 6.65 9.87
C GLY A 259 3.90 5.56 9.20
N PHE A 260 3.39 5.76 7.98
CA PHE A 260 2.64 4.72 7.26
C PHE A 260 3.27 4.33 5.92
N ALA A 261 3.68 5.32 5.14
CA ALA A 261 4.17 5.13 3.79
C ALA A 261 5.68 4.85 3.76
N ILE A 262 6.07 3.93 2.89
CA ILE A 262 7.46 3.70 2.46
C ILE A 262 7.44 3.29 0.99
N ASP A 263 8.38 3.81 0.19
CA ASP A 263 8.58 3.37 -1.19
C ASP A 263 10.07 3.45 -1.60
N VAL A 264 10.44 2.72 -2.66
CA VAL A 264 11.81 2.62 -3.18
C VAL A 264 11.91 3.33 -4.52
N HIS A 265 13.00 4.07 -4.73
CA HIS A 265 13.29 4.74 -5.99
C HIS A 265 13.31 3.74 -7.17
N ALA A 266 12.71 4.12 -8.31
CA ALA A 266 12.47 3.21 -9.43
C ALA A 266 13.75 2.64 -10.10
N HIS A 267 14.88 3.35 -9.95
CA HIS A 267 16.16 2.99 -10.59
C HIS A 267 17.31 2.76 -9.60
N ASP A 268 17.05 2.89 -8.30
CA ASP A 268 18.07 2.73 -7.27
C ASP A 268 17.51 1.97 -6.05
N PRO A 269 17.88 0.70 -5.85
CA PRO A 269 17.33 -0.13 -4.78
C PRO A 269 17.77 0.28 -3.37
N GLU A 270 18.73 1.19 -3.21
CA GLU A 270 19.14 1.70 -1.88
C GLU A 270 18.56 3.10 -1.59
N THR A 271 17.82 3.70 -2.53
CA THR A 271 17.16 4.98 -2.31
C THR A 271 15.71 4.79 -1.85
N LEU A 272 15.38 5.28 -0.65
CA LEU A 272 14.11 5.07 0.03
C LEU A 272 13.44 6.40 0.39
N TYR A 273 12.11 6.38 0.48
CA TYR A 273 11.31 7.52 0.93
C TYR A 273 10.35 7.09 2.04
N VAL A 274 10.27 7.89 3.10
CA VAL A 274 9.30 7.73 4.19
C VAL A 274 8.68 9.07 4.58
N VAL A 275 7.50 9.04 5.20
CA VAL A 275 6.82 10.25 5.71
C VAL A 275 6.51 10.04 7.21
N PRO A 276 7.49 10.26 8.10
CA PRO A 276 7.29 10.14 9.53
C PRO A 276 6.34 11.24 10.03
N ILE A 277 5.47 10.86 10.96
CA ILE A 277 4.55 11.75 11.65
C ILE A 277 4.81 11.69 13.16
N LYS A 278 4.13 12.51 13.94
CA LYS A 278 4.50 12.80 15.33
C LYS A 278 4.46 11.57 16.24
N SER A 279 3.39 10.78 16.19
CA SER A 279 3.27 9.52 16.95
C SER A 279 2.04 8.71 16.51
N ASP A 280 1.88 7.51 17.08
CA ASP A 280 0.68 6.66 17.01
C ASP A 280 -0.57 7.28 17.67
N ARG A 281 -0.40 8.36 18.44
CA ARG A 281 -1.50 9.11 19.09
C ARG A 281 -1.82 10.41 18.38
N GLU A 282 -0.83 11.01 17.73
CA GLU A 282 -0.91 12.28 17.04
C GLU A 282 -0.58 12.07 15.57
N HIS A 283 -1.57 11.61 14.79
CA HIS A 283 -1.44 11.26 13.38
C HIS A 283 -1.29 12.49 12.46
N PHE A 284 -0.26 13.30 12.69
CA PHE A 284 0.13 14.45 11.86
C PHE A 284 1.64 14.73 11.95
N PRO A 285 2.26 15.41 10.95
CA PRO A 285 3.69 15.70 10.95
C PRO A 285 4.21 16.35 12.24
N LEU A 286 5.41 15.95 12.66
CA LEU A 286 6.10 16.59 13.78
C LEU A 286 6.18 18.11 13.57
N ASP A 287 5.89 18.88 14.62
CA ASP A 287 5.82 20.35 14.61
C ASP A 287 4.80 20.98 13.63
N GLY A 288 3.89 20.17 13.07
CA GLY A 288 2.98 20.64 12.02
C GLY A 288 3.71 21.00 10.72
N ALA A 289 4.87 20.38 10.47
CA ALA A 289 5.71 20.62 9.31
C ALA A 289 5.84 19.34 8.46
N LEU A 290 5.28 19.35 7.26
CA LEU A 290 5.27 18.20 6.37
C LEU A 290 6.64 18.02 5.71
N ARG A 291 7.22 16.83 5.85
CA ARG A 291 8.55 16.48 5.33
C ARG A 291 8.53 15.05 4.81
N VAL A 292 9.08 14.85 3.62
CA VAL A 292 9.45 13.51 3.14
C VAL A 292 10.90 13.31 3.53
N TYR A 293 11.27 12.13 4.01
CA TYR A 293 12.67 11.80 4.30
C TYR A 293 13.19 10.83 3.25
N ARG A 294 14.37 11.14 2.70
CA ARG A 294 15.08 10.28 1.75
C ARG A 294 16.33 9.70 2.40
N SER A 295 16.57 8.42 2.18
CA SER A 295 17.88 7.81 2.39
C SER A 295 18.39 7.31 1.05
N THR A 296 19.69 7.44 0.79
CA THR A 296 20.37 6.89 -0.40
C THR A 296 21.34 5.75 -0.03
N THR A 297 21.32 5.32 1.23
CA THR A 297 22.20 4.29 1.80
C THR A 297 21.42 3.06 2.27
N GLY A 298 20.15 2.92 1.87
CA GLY A 298 19.26 1.86 2.32
C GLY A 298 18.78 2.06 3.77
N GLY A 299 18.78 3.29 4.27
CA GLY A 299 18.35 3.67 5.62
C GLY A 299 19.47 4.20 6.52
N ASN A 300 19.18 4.32 7.82
CA ASN A 300 19.98 4.92 8.90
C ASN A 300 20.31 6.41 8.76
N GLU A 301 20.74 6.85 7.58
CA GLU A 301 21.01 8.25 7.28
C GLU A 301 19.91 8.78 6.37
N TRP A 302 19.14 9.72 6.89
CA TRP A 302 17.98 10.31 6.25
C TRP A 302 18.11 11.83 6.16
N GLU A 303 17.74 12.39 5.01
CA GLU A 303 17.67 13.82 4.79
C GLU A 303 16.21 14.28 4.67
N ALA A 304 15.89 15.43 5.26
CA ALA A 304 14.56 16.01 5.15
C ALA A 304 14.40 16.77 3.83
N LEU A 305 13.44 16.34 3.02
CA LEU A 305 13.04 16.95 1.77
C LEU A 305 11.81 17.84 1.99
N THR A 306 12.00 19.16 1.96
CA THR A 306 11.00 20.12 2.46
C THR A 306 10.60 21.19 1.43
N LYS A 307 11.41 21.39 0.39
CA LYS A 307 11.23 22.51 -0.55
C LYS A 307 9.90 22.39 -1.29
N GLY A 308 8.97 23.30 -1.00
CA GLY A 308 7.63 23.33 -1.59
C GLY A 308 6.53 22.68 -0.74
N LEU A 309 6.88 22.08 0.41
CA LEU A 309 5.94 21.51 1.37
C LEU A 309 5.64 22.49 2.53
N PRO A 310 4.41 22.48 3.09
CA PRO A 310 4.07 23.32 4.24
C PRO A 310 4.95 23.00 5.46
N GLN A 311 5.61 24.01 6.03
CA GLN A 311 6.50 23.85 7.18
C GLN A 311 5.89 24.34 8.51
N GLU A 312 4.62 24.74 8.49
CA GLU A 312 3.86 25.14 9.67
C GLU A 312 2.38 24.87 9.45
N HIS A 313 1.63 24.68 10.54
CA HIS A 313 0.17 24.49 10.54
C HIS A 313 -0.34 23.34 9.63
N CYS A 314 0.48 22.33 9.37
CA CYS A 314 0.13 21.18 8.54
C CYS A 314 -0.21 19.96 9.42
N TYR A 315 -1.50 19.73 9.63
CA TYR A 315 -2.02 18.65 10.50
C TYR A 315 -2.70 17.52 9.71
N VAL A 316 -2.12 17.17 8.56
CA VAL A 316 -2.60 16.08 7.69
C VAL A 316 -1.89 14.78 8.03
N ASN A 317 -2.32 13.66 7.46
CA ASN A 317 -1.59 12.38 7.50
C ASN A 317 -1.31 11.89 6.07
N VAL A 318 -0.33 11.02 5.88
CA VAL A 318 -0.07 10.28 4.64
C VAL A 318 -0.27 8.81 4.95
N LEU A 319 -1.27 8.19 4.30
CA LEU A 319 -1.64 6.80 4.57
C LEU A 319 -0.75 5.80 3.81
N ARG A 320 -0.85 4.53 4.20
CA ARG A 320 -0.02 3.38 3.77
C ARG A 320 0.18 3.31 2.25
N ASP A 321 -0.94 3.38 1.53
CA ASP A 321 -1.01 3.23 0.06
C ASP A 321 -1.01 4.59 -0.65
N ALA A 322 -0.79 5.69 0.08
CA ALA A 322 -0.86 7.05 -0.43
C ALA A 322 0.51 7.60 -0.85
N MET A 323 1.45 6.74 -1.23
CA MET A 323 2.75 7.09 -1.81
C MET A 323 3.09 6.11 -2.94
N ALA A 324 3.63 6.66 -4.03
CA ALA A 324 4.09 5.88 -5.18
C ALA A 324 5.19 6.62 -5.95
N VAL A 325 5.95 5.88 -6.76
CA VAL A 325 6.98 6.43 -7.66
C VAL A 325 6.68 6.16 -9.14
N ASP A 326 7.05 7.09 -10.03
CA ASP A 326 7.08 6.85 -11.48
C ASP A 326 8.42 6.23 -11.94
N ARG A 327 8.45 5.74 -13.18
CA ARG A 327 9.64 5.13 -13.80
C ARG A 327 10.32 6.00 -14.86
N LEU A 328 10.05 7.31 -14.88
CA LEU A 328 10.81 8.22 -15.74
C LEU A 328 12.26 8.32 -15.22
N ASP A 329 13.20 8.77 -16.06
CA ASP A 329 14.64 8.78 -15.72
C ASP A 329 14.95 9.52 -14.40
N SER A 330 14.27 10.62 -14.11
CA SER A 330 14.46 11.38 -12.88
C SER A 330 13.63 10.89 -11.69
N CYS A 331 12.89 9.78 -11.83
CA CYS A 331 12.02 9.14 -10.84
C CYS A 331 11.15 10.13 -10.05
N GLY A 332 9.92 10.33 -10.51
CA GLY A 332 8.96 11.17 -9.78
C GLY A 332 8.46 10.49 -8.51
N ILE A 333 8.33 11.25 -7.43
CA ILE A 333 7.76 10.81 -6.16
C ILE A 333 6.42 11.49 -5.94
N TYR A 334 5.41 10.72 -5.54
CA TYR A 334 4.04 11.18 -5.38
C TYR A 334 3.51 10.78 -4.03
N PHE A 335 2.75 11.65 -3.39
CA PHE A 335 1.99 11.26 -2.21
C PHE A 335 0.71 12.05 -2.03
N GLY A 336 -0.28 11.40 -1.43
CA GLY A 336 -1.58 11.93 -1.09
C GLY A 336 -1.74 12.12 0.41
N THR A 337 -2.50 13.13 0.80
CA THR A 337 -2.73 13.45 2.21
C THR A 337 -4.19 13.29 2.60
N THR A 338 -4.45 13.04 3.88
CA THR A 338 -5.82 13.04 4.42
C THR A 338 -6.47 14.42 4.40
N GLY A 339 -5.70 15.49 4.17
CA GLY A 339 -6.20 16.85 3.95
C GLY A 339 -6.69 17.12 2.52
N GLY A 340 -6.54 16.17 1.59
CA GLY A 340 -7.01 16.33 0.21
C GLY A 340 -5.97 16.86 -0.77
N GLN A 341 -4.72 17.00 -0.34
CA GLN A 341 -3.61 17.39 -1.22
C GLN A 341 -2.99 16.15 -1.87
N ILE A 342 -2.58 16.28 -3.15
CA ILE A 342 -1.67 15.35 -3.83
C ILE A 342 -0.44 16.16 -4.26
N TYR A 343 0.74 15.71 -3.86
CA TYR A 343 2.02 16.33 -4.20
C TYR A 343 2.79 15.48 -5.21
N VAL A 344 3.60 16.16 -6.01
CA VAL A 344 4.61 15.55 -6.88
C VAL A 344 5.95 16.23 -6.64
N SER A 345 7.00 15.42 -6.63
CA SER A 345 8.37 15.84 -6.94
C SER A 345 8.81 15.17 -8.23
N PRO A 346 9.13 15.92 -9.30
CA PRO A 346 9.61 15.36 -10.56
C PRO A 346 11.11 15.06 -10.56
N ASP A 347 11.82 15.35 -9.46
CA ASP A 347 13.27 15.40 -9.33
C ASP A 347 13.79 14.58 -8.14
N GLY A 348 13.26 13.36 -7.96
CA GLY A 348 13.73 12.44 -6.92
C GLY A 348 13.54 12.95 -5.48
N GLY A 349 12.58 13.86 -5.26
CA GLY A 349 12.27 14.42 -3.95
C GLY A 349 12.88 15.80 -3.66
N ASP A 350 13.74 16.34 -4.53
CA ASP A 350 14.48 17.59 -4.26
C ASP A 350 13.56 18.84 -4.21
N SER A 351 12.46 18.84 -4.96
CA SER A 351 11.44 19.89 -4.87
C SER A 351 10.02 19.38 -5.11
N TRP A 352 9.07 19.98 -4.41
CA TRP A 352 7.67 19.55 -4.39
C TRP A 352 6.73 20.62 -4.90
N SER A 353 5.66 20.18 -5.54
CA SER A 353 4.51 21.01 -5.91
C SER A 353 3.22 20.24 -5.68
N ALA A 354 2.15 20.95 -5.31
CA ALA A 354 0.83 20.35 -5.21
C ALA A 354 0.21 20.22 -6.60
N ILE A 355 -0.17 19.01 -7.00
CA ILE A 355 -0.99 18.76 -8.19
C ILE A 355 -2.43 19.24 -7.92
N ALA A 356 -2.95 18.86 -6.75
CA ALA A 356 -4.28 19.20 -6.28
C ALA A 356 -4.24 19.51 -4.78
N ARG A 357 -5.16 20.36 -4.30
CA ARG A 357 -5.19 20.80 -2.89
C ARG A 357 -6.48 20.50 -2.13
N ASP A 358 -7.61 20.47 -2.84
CA ASP A 358 -8.94 20.46 -2.24
C ASP A 358 -9.74 19.20 -2.62
N LEU A 359 -9.05 18.06 -2.79
CA LEU A 359 -9.72 16.77 -2.98
C LEU A 359 -10.31 16.28 -1.63
N PRO A 360 -11.19 15.27 -1.64
CA PRO A 360 -11.51 14.54 -0.43
C PRO A 360 -10.26 13.87 0.17
N PRO A 361 -10.28 13.44 1.45
CA PRO A 361 -9.17 12.73 2.07
C PRO A 361 -8.66 11.57 1.20
N VAL A 362 -7.38 11.61 0.84
CA VAL A 362 -6.76 10.62 -0.03
C VAL A 362 -6.46 9.35 0.77
N LEU A 363 -6.85 8.21 0.20
CA LEU A 363 -6.65 6.87 0.77
C LEU A 363 -5.50 6.14 0.10
N SER A 364 -5.35 6.32 -1.21
CA SER A 364 -4.33 5.66 -2.03
C SER A 364 -3.88 6.53 -3.19
N VAL A 365 -2.64 6.33 -3.62
CA VAL A 365 -2.00 6.95 -4.78
C VAL A 365 -1.19 5.89 -5.49
N GLU A 366 -1.51 5.64 -6.76
CA GLU A 366 -0.75 4.75 -7.65
C GLU A 366 -0.29 5.53 -8.89
N VAL A 367 0.80 5.12 -9.53
CA VAL A 367 1.35 5.84 -10.69
C VAL A 367 1.71 4.90 -11.84
N GLN A 368 1.21 5.23 -13.04
CA GLN A 368 1.58 4.60 -14.30
C GLN A 368 2.51 5.54 -15.08
N THR A 369 3.51 4.96 -15.76
CA THR A 369 4.44 5.67 -16.66
C THR A 369 4.25 5.18 -18.09
N PHE A 370 4.15 6.11 -19.03
CA PHE A 370 3.99 5.83 -20.47
C PHE A 370 5.23 6.29 -21.24
N ALA A 371 5.51 5.62 -22.36
CA ALA A 371 6.61 5.93 -23.27
C ALA A 371 6.25 6.98 -24.36
#